data_AF-A0AAJ0BF26-F1
#
_entry.id   AF-A0AAJ0BF26-F1
#
_cell.length_a   1.000
_cell.length_b   1.000
_cell.length_c   1.000
_cell.angle_alpha   90.00
_cell.angle_beta   90.00
_cell.angle_gamma   90.00
#
_symmetry.space_group_name_H-M   'P 1'
#
loop_
_entity.id
_entity.type
_entity.pdbx_description
1 polymer ?
#
loop_
_entity_poly.entity_id
_entity_poly.type
_entity_poly.pdbx_seq_one_letter_code
_entity_poly.pdbx_strand_id
1 'polypeptide(L)'
;MSTANITSSTIYRFGSLGQTLLDTIDSLILAGRITPQLAIVVLEAYDRTMARGLGTRATMTLRGKLDMYRLCDNIWTFEVHNAKFSMNRGTVRGRDVIEAARVKIVAVPVGDSERS
;
A
#
# COMPACT_ATOMS: atom_id res chain seq x y z
N MET A 1 -15.57 -13.60 -6.82
CA MET A 1 -14.24 -12.98 -6.96
C MET A 1 -13.39 -13.53 -5.83
N SER A 2 -12.41 -14.38 -6.14
CA SER A 2 -11.60 -15.08 -5.15
C SER A 2 -10.71 -14.07 -4.42
N THR A 3 -10.94 -13.84 -3.13
CA THR A 3 -10.05 -13.05 -2.29
C THR A 3 -8.79 -13.88 -2.07
N ALA A 4 -7.78 -13.69 -2.93
CA ALA A 4 -6.41 -14.04 -2.55
C ALA A 4 -6.15 -13.34 -1.21
N ASN A 5 -5.81 -14.09 -0.17
CA ASN A 5 -5.56 -13.58 1.18
C ASN A 5 -4.57 -12.41 1.11
N ILE A 6 -5.07 -11.17 1.16
CA ILE A 6 -4.24 -9.97 1.17
C ILE A 6 -3.58 -9.92 2.54
N THR A 7 -2.28 -10.19 2.56
CA THR A 7 -1.44 -10.09 3.75
C THR A 7 -0.85 -8.68 3.87
N SER A 8 -0.41 -8.30 5.07
CA SER A 8 0.27 -7.01 5.32
C SER A 8 1.44 -6.76 4.37
N SER A 9 2.14 -7.83 3.93
CA SER A 9 3.28 -7.72 3.04
C SER A 9 2.89 -7.53 1.56
N THR A 10 1.75 -8.09 1.13
CA THR A 10 1.32 -8.10 -0.28
C THR A 10 0.49 -6.88 -0.67
N ILE A 11 -0.05 -6.13 0.29
CA ILE A 11 -0.85 -4.92 0.00
C ILE A 11 -0.08 -3.87 -0.83
N TYR A 12 1.24 -3.79 -0.66
CA TYR A 12 2.08 -2.84 -1.39
C TYR A 12 2.23 -3.17 -2.88
N ARG A 13 1.81 -4.34 -3.33
CA ARG A 13 1.73 -4.69 -4.76
C ARG A 13 0.64 -3.91 -5.50
N PHE A 14 -0.38 -3.43 -4.79
CA PHE A 14 -1.44 -2.58 -5.37
C PHE A 14 -1.06 -1.11 -5.49
N GLY A 15 0.05 -0.70 -4.87
CA GLY A 15 0.61 0.63 -5.08
C GLY A 15 1.19 0.79 -6.49
N SER A 16 1.37 2.03 -6.95
CA SER A 16 1.91 2.32 -8.28
C SER A 16 3.23 1.61 -8.57
N LEU A 17 4.14 1.57 -7.59
CA LEU A 17 5.41 0.86 -7.72
C LEU A 17 5.24 -0.65 -7.93
N GLY A 18 4.32 -1.26 -7.18
CA GLY A 18 4.02 -2.68 -7.27
C GLY A 18 3.34 -3.04 -8.59
N GLN A 19 2.43 -2.20 -9.07
CA GLN A 19 1.79 -2.37 -10.37
C GLN A 19 2.81 -2.27 -11.52
N THR A 20 3.68 -1.26 -11.52
CA THR A 20 4.73 -1.16 -12.55
C THR A 20 5.67 -2.36 -12.53
N LEU A 21 5.99 -2.90 -11.35
CA LEU A 21 6.79 -4.12 -11.24
C LEU A 21 6.06 -5.33 -11.83
N LEU A 22 4.77 -5.51 -11.52
CA LEU A 22 3.95 -6.60 -12.06
C LEU A 22 3.86 -6.51 -13.59
N ASP A 23 3.56 -5.33 -14.14
CA ASP A 23 3.50 -5.10 -15.59
C ASP A 23 4.83 -5.44 -16.28
N THR A 24 5.95 -5.10 -15.63
CA THR A 24 7.30 -5.40 -16.14
C THR A 24 7.60 -6.88 -16.09
N ILE A 25 7.24 -7.56 -14.99
CA ILE A 25 7.38 -9.00 -14.82
C ILE A 25 6.57 -9.74 -15.90
N ASP A 26 5.31 -9.36 -16.11
CA ASP A 26 4.44 -9.98 -17.11
C ASP A 26 5.03 -9.82 -18.51
N SER A 27 5.52 -8.63 -18.83
CA SER A 27 6.21 -8.36 -20.12
C SER A 27 7.46 -9.25 -20.30
N LEU A 28 8.25 -9.48 -19.25
CA LEU A 28 9.43 -10.33 -19.30
C LEU A 28 9.09 -11.83 -19.41
N ILE A 29 8.00 -12.27 -18.78
CA ILE A 29 7.48 -13.64 -18.92
C ILE A 29 7.01 -13.87 -20.35
N LEU A 30 6.21 -12.94 -20.90
CA LEU A 30 5.71 -13.01 -22.27
C LEU A 30 6.86 -13.03 -23.30
N ALA A 31 7.95 -12.32 -23.04
CA ALA A 31 9.15 -12.34 -23.86
C ALA A 31 10.03 -13.60 -23.65
N GLY A 32 9.64 -14.53 -22.77
CA GLY A 32 10.42 -15.73 -22.45
C GLY A 32 11.75 -15.46 -21.75
N ARG A 33 11.92 -14.28 -21.15
CA ARG A 33 13.18 -13.86 -20.50
C ARG A 33 13.29 -14.32 -19.05
N ILE A 34 12.15 -14.46 -18.36
CA ILE A 34 12.08 -14.97 -17.00
C ILE A 34 11.00 -16.05 -16.91
N THR A 35 11.14 -16.96 -15.96
CA THR A 35 10.12 -17.98 -15.68
C THR A 35 9.10 -17.45 -14.67
N PRO A 36 7.85 -17.97 -14.67
CA PRO A 36 6.86 -17.64 -13.65
C PRO A 36 7.33 -17.92 -12.22
N GLN A 37 8.14 -18.97 -12.02
CA GLN A 37 8.70 -19.32 -10.72
C GLN A 37 9.69 -18.25 -10.23
N LEU A 38 10.52 -17.71 -11.12
CA LEU A 38 11.44 -16.62 -10.76
C LEU A 38 10.68 -15.34 -10.42
N ALA A 39 9.60 -15.04 -11.14
CA ALA A 39 8.76 -13.88 -10.87
C ALA A 39 8.17 -13.90 -9.44
N ILE A 40 7.75 -15.07 -8.95
CA ILE A 40 7.27 -15.23 -7.57
C ILE A 40 8.35 -14.82 -6.56
N VAL A 41 9.59 -15.27 -6.74
CA VAL A 41 10.72 -14.93 -5.86
C VAL A 41 11.01 -13.43 -5.87
N VAL A 42 10.93 -12.78 -7.04
CA VAL A 42 11.10 -11.32 -7.16
C VAL A 42 10.00 -10.58 -6.38
N LEU A 43 8.75 -11.04 -6.49
CA LEU A 43 7.63 -10.44 -5.78
C LEU A 43 7.72 -10.65 -4.26
N GLU A 44 8.21 -11.79 -3.80
CA GLU A 44 8.48 -12.03 -2.36
C GLU A 44 9.59 -11.10 -1.83
N ALA A 45 10.64 -10.86 -2.63
CA ALA A 45 11.69 -9.91 -2.29
C ALA A 45 11.14 -8.47 -2.23
N TYR A 46 10.27 -8.10 -3.17
CA TYR A 46 9.58 -6.81 -3.18
C TYR A 46 8.77 -6.61 -1.89
N ASP A 47 7.92 -7.57 -1.53
CA ASP A 47 7.08 -7.48 -0.33
C ASP A 47 7.91 -7.24 0.95
N ARG A 48 9.01 -7.98 1.11
CA ARG A 48 9.91 -7.86 2.26
C ARG A 48 10.60 -6.50 2.32
N THR A 49 11.07 -6.01 1.17
CA THR A 49 11.79 -4.72 1.10
C THR A 49 10.87 -3.53 1.35
N MET A 50 9.63 -3.59 0.85
CA MET A 50 8.62 -2.55 1.06
C MET A 50 8.16 -2.47 2.51
N ALA A 51 7.85 -3.62 3.13
CA ALA A 51 7.47 -3.67 4.54
C ALA A 51 8.56 -3.05 5.44
N ARG A 52 9.83 -3.40 5.19
CA ARG A 52 10.97 -2.82 5.93
C ARG A 52 11.19 -1.33 5.63
N GLY A 53 11.02 -0.91 4.38
CA GLY A 53 11.30 0.46 3.95
C GLY A 53 10.29 1.49 4.47
N LEU A 54 9.01 1.11 4.58
CA LEU A 54 7.92 2.01 4.98
C LEU A 54 7.71 2.10 6.50
N GLY A 55 8.32 1.21 7.28
CA GLY A 55 8.19 1.19 8.75
C GLY A 55 8.76 2.43 9.46
N THR A 56 9.48 3.32 8.74
CA THR A 56 10.06 4.52 9.33
C THR A 56 9.83 5.71 8.40
N ARG A 57 9.36 6.85 8.97
CA ARG A 57 9.82 8.23 8.68
C ARG A 57 8.76 9.32 8.48
N ALA A 58 7.45 9.06 8.43
CA ALA A 58 6.49 10.15 8.23
C ALA A 58 5.19 9.98 9.04
N THR A 59 4.86 11.02 9.81
CA THR A 59 3.54 11.16 10.43
C THR A 59 2.70 12.11 9.57
N MET A 60 1.50 11.65 9.24
CA MET A 60 0.52 12.42 8.49
C MET A 60 -0.80 12.44 9.26
N THR A 61 -1.47 13.59 9.29
CA THR A 61 -2.82 13.74 9.82
C THR A 61 -3.81 13.81 8.67
N LEU A 62 -4.85 12.98 8.71
CA LEU A 62 -5.97 13.00 7.78
C LEU A 62 -7.22 13.54 8.49
N ARG A 63 -7.95 14.45 7.84
CA ARG A 63 -9.28 14.91 8.27
C ARG A 63 -10.24 14.88 7.09
N GLY A 64 -11.50 14.50 7.29
CA GLY A 64 -12.51 14.47 6.23
C GLY A 64 -13.83 13.90 6.74
N LYS A 65 -14.82 13.81 5.85
CA LYS A 65 -16.11 13.18 6.14
C LYS A 65 -16.07 11.72 5.74
N LEU A 66 -16.25 10.82 6.71
CA LEU A 66 -16.42 9.39 6.42
C LEU A 66 -17.76 9.18 5.69
N ASP A 67 -17.72 8.51 4.54
CA ASP A 67 -18.91 8.16 3.76
C ASP A 67 -19.34 6.73 4.08
N MET A 68 -18.43 5.76 3.88
CA MET A 68 -18.66 4.37 4.25
C MET A 68 -17.41 3.71 4.82
N TYR A 69 -17.63 2.67 5.64
CA TYR A 69 -16.58 1.81 6.18
C TYR A 69 -16.96 0.35 6.06
N ARG A 70 -15.96 -0.53 5.94
CA ARG A 70 -16.13 -1.98 5.89
C ARG A 70 -14.97 -2.67 6.58
N LEU A 71 -15.28 -3.66 7.40
CA LEU A 71 -14.33 -4.62 7.94
C LEU A 71 -14.71 -6.02 7.47
N CYS A 72 -13.80 -6.71 6.79
CA CYS A 72 -13.99 -8.08 6.31
C CYS A 72 -12.61 -8.72 6.13
N ASP A 73 -12.45 -9.96 6.58
CA ASP A 73 -11.18 -10.69 6.58
C ASP A 73 -10.05 -9.91 7.27
N ASN A 74 -10.37 -9.21 8.36
CA ASN A 74 -9.47 -8.31 9.09
C ASN A 74 -8.93 -7.14 8.27
N ILE A 75 -9.49 -6.85 7.09
CA ILE A 75 -9.11 -5.70 6.28
C ILE A 75 -10.12 -4.59 6.49
N TRP A 76 -9.63 -3.44 6.95
CA TRP A 76 -10.41 -2.21 7.03
C TRP A 76 -10.39 -1.50 5.69
N THR A 77 -11.56 -1.08 5.22
CA THR A 77 -11.71 -0.19 4.06
C THR A 77 -12.55 1.01 4.47
N PHE A 78 -12.06 2.21 4.20
CA PHE A 78 -12.78 3.47 4.44
C PHE A 78 -12.88 4.27 3.15
N GLU A 79 -14.03 4.89 2.91
CA GLU A 79 -14.20 5.91 1.87
C GLU A 79 -14.46 7.26 2.54
N VAL A 80 -13.59 8.24 2.26
CA VAL A 80 -13.57 9.55 2.90
C VAL A 80 -13.74 10.63 1.83
N HIS A 81 -14.69 11.54 2.06
CA HIS A 81 -14.94 12.70 1.21
C HIS A 81 -14.33 13.97 1.82
N ASN A 82 -13.93 14.90 0.96
CA ASN A 82 -13.31 16.18 1.33
C ASN A 82 -12.14 15.99 2.31
N ALA A 83 -11.23 15.08 1.94
CA ALA A 83 -10.07 14.71 2.73
C ALA A 83 -9.00 15.81 2.67
N LYS A 84 -8.44 16.16 3.82
CA LYS A 84 -7.29 17.05 3.99
C LYS A 84 -6.17 16.29 4.69
N PHE A 85 -5.02 16.22 4.03
CA PHE A 85 -3.81 15.60 4.53
C PHE A 85 -2.83 16.69 4.97
N SER A 86 -2.29 16.59 6.18
CA SER A 86 -1.23 17.46 6.68
C SER A 86 -0.05 16.60 7.08
N MET A 87 1.12 16.86 6.49
CA MET A 87 2.36 16.15 6.82
C MET A 87 3.22 16.98 7.78
N ASN A 88 3.72 16.37 8.85
CA ASN A 88 4.67 17.03 9.74
C ASN A 88 6.10 16.76 9.26
N ARG A 89 6.50 17.41 8.16
CA ARG A 89 7.90 17.37 7.70
C ARG A 89 8.60 18.63 8.20
N GLY A 90 9.60 18.47 9.07
CA GLY A 90 10.38 19.54 9.68
C GLY A 90 11.32 20.26 8.71
N THR A 91 10.80 20.80 7.61
CA THR A 91 11.56 21.59 6.63
C THR A 91 10.87 22.92 6.38
N VAL A 92 11.18 23.90 7.25
CA VAL A 92 11.39 25.34 7.07
C VAL A 92 10.45 26.20 6.19
N ARG A 93 9.59 25.70 5.31
CA ARG A 93 8.64 26.54 4.54
C ARG A 93 7.34 25.80 4.23
N GLY A 94 6.30 26.13 4.99
CA GLY A 94 4.91 25.79 4.66
C GLY A 94 4.42 24.47 5.25
N ARG A 95 3.21 24.50 5.81
CA ARG A 95 2.44 23.29 6.11
C ARG A 95 1.80 22.85 4.79
N ASP A 96 2.38 21.85 4.12
CA ASP A 96 1.80 21.28 2.91
C ASP A 96 0.51 20.55 3.28
N VAL A 97 -0.62 21.20 3.02
CA VAL A 97 -1.94 20.61 3.12
C VAL A 97 -2.37 20.17 1.74
N ILE A 98 -2.60 18.87 1.57
CA ILE A 98 -3.08 18.29 0.32
C ILE A 98 -4.57 18.00 0.50
N GLU A 99 -5.40 18.49 -0.43
CA GLU A 99 -6.84 18.24 -0.42
C GLU A 99 -7.22 17.23 -1.52
N ALA A 100 -8.16 16.34 -1.20
CA ALA A 100 -8.69 15.35 -2.13
C ALA A 100 -10.21 15.23 -1.96
N ALA A 101 -10.94 15.24 -3.07
CA ALA A 101 -12.40 15.14 -3.05
C ALA A 101 -12.90 13.80 -2.50
N ARG A 102 -12.22 12.71 -2.89
CA ARG A 102 -12.51 11.34 -2.48
C ARG A 102 -11.22 10.56 -2.26
N VAL A 103 -11.18 9.79 -1.17
CA VAL A 103 -10.05 8.93 -0.81
C VAL A 103 -10.59 7.59 -0.36
N LYS A 104 -10.01 6.51 -0.91
CA LYS A 104 -10.19 5.15 -0.41
C LYS A 104 -8.96 4.74 0.39
N ILE A 105 -9.19 4.31 1.63
CA ILE A 105 -8.15 3.86 2.54
C ILE A 105 -8.34 2.36 2.76
N VAL A 106 -7.29 1.58 2.58
CA VAL A 106 -7.27 0.15 2.88
C VAL A 106 -6.20 -0.08 3.93
N ALA A 107 -6.57 -0.65 5.07
CA ALA A 107 -5.67 -0.93 6.18
C ALA A 107 -5.74 -2.41 6.54
N VAL A 108 -4.58 -3.02 6.65
CA VAL A 108 -4.39 -4.43 7.02
C VAL A 108 -3.64 -4.45 8.35
N PRO A 109 -4.05 -5.26 9.32
CA PRO A 109 -3.32 -5.40 10.57
C PRO A 109 -1.91 -5.90 10.30
N VAL A 110 -0.95 -5.35 11.02
CA VAL A 110 0.39 -5.92 11.10
C VAL A 110 0.23 -7.28 11.79
N GLY A 111 0.65 -8.36 11.13
CA GLY A 111 0.58 -9.70 11.72
C GLY A 111 1.41 -9.79 12.99
N ASP A 112 1.00 -10.63 13.94
CA ASP A 112 1.63 -10.77 15.27
C ASP A 112 3.08 -11.28 15.24
N SER A 113 3.61 -11.68 14.07
CA SER A 113 4.96 -12.22 13.89
C SER A 113 6.10 -11.22 14.10
N GLU A 114 5.83 -9.92 14.28
CA GLU A 114 6.85 -8.89 14.55
C GLU A 114 6.85 -8.39 16.01
N ARG A 115 6.10 -9.03 16.92
CA ARG A 115 6.02 -8.66 18.35
C ARG A 115 6.76 -9.61 19.31
N SER A 116 7.58 -10.54 18.82
CA SER A 116 8.44 -11.41 19.65
C SER A 116 9.91 -11.19 19.35
#